data_AF-A0AAG5DSZ3-F1
#
_entry.id   AF-A0AAG5DSZ3-F1
#
_cell.length_a   1.000
_cell.length_b   1.000
_cell.length_c   1.000
_cell.angle_alpha   90.00
_cell.angle_beta   90.00
_cell.angle_gamma   90.00
#
_symmetry.space_group_name_H-M   'P 1'
#
loop_
_entity.id
_entity.type
_entity.pdbx_description
1 polymer ?
#
loop_
_entity_poly.entity_id
_entity_poly.type
_entity_poly.pdbx_seq_one_letter_code
_entity_poly.pdbx_strand_id
1 'polypeptide(L)'
;MYSKSTDQITLLHGDRVRLKHLLRTRLVECGWTEQVKLLGRKAIIDGGETNVDNIIQKITPEARGLIPDLVKKELLEKIRLILQEQQRRDILKRKDELKKKDEHRKKEDFMKKDTK
;
A
#
# COMPACT_ATOMS: atom_id res chain seq x y z
N MET A 1 -4.37 5.81 13.87
CA MET A 1 -2.94 6.06 13.56
C MET A 1 -2.41 4.87 12.77
N TYR A 2 -2.01 5.06 11.51
CA TYR A 2 -1.35 4.01 10.73
C TYR A 2 0.14 3.95 11.11
N SER A 3 0.69 2.75 11.32
CA SER A 3 2.06 2.54 11.78
C SER A 3 3.06 2.94 10.69
N LYS A 4 4.07 3.74 11.05
CA LYS A 4 5.17 4.15 10.15
C LYS A 4 5.83 2.96 9.43
N SER A 5 5.77 1.77 10.03
CA SER A 5 6.34 0.54 9.47
C SER A 5 5.61 0.04 8.22
N THR A 6 4.27 0.12 8.16
CA THR A 6 3.50 -0.34 6.99
C THR A 6 3.66 0.59 5.79
N ASP A 7 3.75 1.89 6.06
CA ASP A 7 4.02 2.90 5.03
C ASP A 7 5.44 2.77 4.47
N GLN A 8 6.41 2.42 5.31
CA GLN A 8 7.80 2.23 4.91
C GLN A 8 7.97 0.98 4.06
N ILE A 9 7.33 -0.14 4.42
CA ILE A 9 7.35 -1.39 3.64
C ILE A 9 6.74 -1.20 2.25
N THR A 10 5.57 -0.56 2.16
CA THR A 10 4.90 -0.34 0.86
C THR A 10 5.60 0.70 0.00
N LEU A 11 6.31 1.65 0.60
CA LEU A 11 7.12 2.64 -0.11
C LEU A 11 8.42 2.04 -0.67
N LEU A 12 9.11 1.21 0.11
CA LEU A 12 10.39 0.59 -0.28
C LEU A 12 10.25 -0.42 -1.43
N HIS A 13 9.09 -1.05 -1.57
CA HIS A 13 8.84 -2.07 -2.60
C HIS A 13 8.11 -1.54 -3.85
N GLY A 14 7.86 -0.23 -3.97
CA GLY A 14 7.13 0.36 -5.11
C GLY A 14 5.62 0.05 -5.13
N ASP A 15 5.16 -0.78 -4.20
CA ASP A 15 3.77 -1.22 -4.07
C ASP A 15 2.83 -0.06 -3.76
N ARG A 16 3.32 0.99 -3.09
CA ARG A 16 2.53 2.20 -2.83
C ARG A 16 2.13 2.94 -4.10
N VAL A 17 3.01 3.02 -5.09
CA VAL A 17 2.69 3.68 -6.38
C VAL A 17 1.62 2.87 -7.12
N ARG A 18 1.78 1.54 -7.13
CA ARG A 18 0.82 0.62 -7.74
C ARG A 18 -0.55 0.66 -7.07
N LEU A 19 -0.60 0.71 -5.73
CA LEU A 19 -1.84 0.86 -4.97
C LEU A 19 -2.52 2.22 -5.21
N LYS A 20 -1.74 3.31 -5.27
CA LYS A 20 -2.28 4.64 -5.62
C LYS A 20 -2.87 4.65 -7.02
N HIS A 21 -2.18 4.03 -7.99
CA HIS A 21 -2.69 3.92 -9.36
C HIS A 21 -3.99 3.11 -9.40
N LEU A 22 -4.03 1.94 -8.76
CA LEU A 22 -5.24 1.11 -8.66
C LEU A 22 -6.42 1.88 -8.06
N LEU A 23 -6.19 2.56 -6.93
CA LEU A 23 -7.21 3.40 -6.31
C LEU A 23 -7.74 4.46 -7.28
N ARG A 24 -6.84 5.19 -7.95
CA ARG A 24 -7.23 6.24 -8.89
C ARG A 24 -8.06 5.67 -10.05
N THR A 25 -7.66 4.54 -10.61
CA THR A 25 -8.42 3.86 -11.68
C THR A 25 -9.81 3.47 -11.21
N ARG A 26 -9.93 2.82 -10.04
CA ARG A 26 -11.24 2.41 -9.50
C ARG A 26 -12.15 3.59 -9.18
N LEU A 27 -11.61 4.68 -8.64
CA LEU A 27 -12.37 5.90 -8.36
C LEU A 27 -12.84 6.62 -9.64
N VAL A 28 -12.15 6.43 -10.76
CA VAL A 28 -12.62 6.93 -12.06
C VAL A 28 -13.72 6.01 -12.60
N GLU A 29 -13.51 4.69 -12.60
CA GLU A 29 -14.45 3.69 -13.12
C GLU A 29 -15.80 3.69 -12.39
N CYS A 30 -15.81 3.86 -11.06
CA CYS A 30 -17.06 3.93 -10.30
C CYS A 30 -17.73 5.31 -10.34
N GLY A 31 -17.16 6.27 -11.09
CA GLY A 31 -17.72 7.62 -11.25
C GLY A 31 -17.51 8.55 -10.05
N TRP A 32 -16.79 8.11 -9.00
CA TRP A 32 -16.52 8.92 -7.82
C TRP A 32 -15.87 10.26 -8.15
N THR A 33 -14.93 10.26 -9.10
CA THR A 33 -14.25 11.50 -9.55
C THR A 33 -15.24 12.55 -10.06
N GLU A 34 -16.26 12.13 -10.80
CA GLU A 34 -17.28 13.04 -11.34
C GLU A 34 -18.27 13.49 -10.27
N GLN A 35 -18.62 12.61 -9.33
CA GLN A 35 -19.44 12.96 -8.18
C GLN A 35 -18.77 14.03 -7.31
N VAL A 36 -17.47 13.91 -7.04
CA VAL A 36 -16.72 14.90 -6.26
C VAL A 36 -16.60 16.24 -7.00
N LYS A 37 -16.43 16.23 -8.32
CA LYS A 37 -16.47 17.46 -9.13
C LYS A 37 -17.84 18.14 -9.06
N LEU A 38 -18.93 17.38 -9.06
CA LEU A 38 -20.27 17.90 -8.92
C LEU A 38 -20.50 18.53 -7.55
N LEU A 39 -20.04 17.88 -6.47
CA LEU A 39 -20.04 18.45 -5.12
C LEU A 39 -19.22 19.74 -5.04
N GLY A 40 -18.06 19.77 -5.70
CA GLY A 40 -17.25 20.97 -5.91
C GLY A 40 -18.05 22.14 -6.44
N ARG A 41 -18.70 21.92 -7.58
CA ARG A 41 -19.50 22.95 -8.23
C ARG A 41 -20.68 23.39 -7.37
N LYS A 42 -21.39 22.46 -6.74
CA LYS A 42 -22.51 22.78 -5.83
C LYS A 42 -22.05 23.61 -4.63
N ALA A 43 -20.94 23.25 -4.00
CA ALA A 43 -20.42 23.99 -2.85
C ALA A 43 -20.05 25.45 -3.21
N ILE A 44 -19.56 25.69 -4.43
CA ILE A 44 -19.26 27.04 -4.93
C ILE A 44 -20.53 27.82 -5.24
N ILE A 45 -21.49 27.20 -5.95
CA ILE A 45 -22.73 27.85 -6.38
C ILE A 45 -23.65 28.13 -5.20
N ASP A 46 -23.89 27.14 -4.34
CA ASP A 46 -24.86 27.22 -3.24
C ASP A 46 -24.26 27.90 -2.01
N GLY A 47 -22.95 27.74 -1.80
CA GLY A 47 -22.25 28.28 -0.63
C GLY A 47 -21.69 29.69 -0.81
N GLY A 48 -21.56 30.18 -2.05
CA GLY A 48 -20.94 31.48 -2.36
C GLY A 48 -19.46 31.59 -1.94
N GLU A 49 -18.85 30.47 -1.54
CA GLU A 49 -17.47 30.40 -1.06
C GLU A 49 -16.51 30.42 -2.24
N THR A 50 -15.56 31.36 -2.23
CA THR A 50 -14.52 31.49 -3.28
C THR A 50 -13.17 30.96 -2.82
N ASN A 51 -12.98 30.75 -1.51
CA ASN A 51 -11.74 30.23 -0.97
C ASN A 51 -11.65 28.71 -1.19
N VAL A 52 -10.66 28.31 -2.01
CA VAL A 52 -10.41 26.91 -2.38
C VAL A 52 -10.15 26.02 -1.17
N ASP A 53 -9.42 26.49 -0.16
CA ASP A 53 -9.09 25.69 1.02
C ASP A 53 -10.32 25.40 1.86
N ASN A 54 -11.20 26.40 2.03
CA ASN A 54 -12.49 26.23 2.73
C ASN A 54 -13.39 25.23 2.00
N ILE A 55 -13.43 25.31 0.66
CA ILE A 55 -14.18 24.37 -0.18
C ILE A 55 -13.64 22.94 0.00
N ILE A 56 -12.32 22.76 -0.04
CA ILE A 56 -11.67 21.45 0.17
C ILE A 56 -12.02 20.89 1.55
N GLN A 57 -11.95 21.71 2.60
CA GLN A 57 -12.29 21.27 3.96
C GLN A 57 -13.74 20.81 4.09
N LYS A 58 -14.68 21.49 3.43
CA LYS A 58 -16.11 21.12 3.42
C LYS A 58 -16.37 19.84 2.61
N ILE A 59 -15.76 19.72 1.42
CA ILE A 59 -16.06 18.61 0.50
C ILE A 59 -15.33 17.32 0.85
N THR A 60 -14.10 17.41 1.38
CA THR A 60 -13.27 16.23 1.67
C THR A 60 -13.97 15.16 2.52
N PRO A 61 -14.66 15.46 3.64
CA PRO A 61 -15.36 14.45 4.42
C PRO A 61 -16.51 13.79 3.64
N GLU A 62 -17.29 14.58 2.88
CA GLU A 62 -18.40 14.08 2.06
C GLU A 62 -17.90 13.18 0.92
N ALA A 63 -16.88 13.66 0.20
CA ALA A 63 -16.19 12.90 -0.84
C ALA A 63 -15.66 11.56 -0.32
N ARG A 64 -15.08 11.51 0.89
CA ARG A 64 -14.63 10.25 1.51
C ARG A 64 -15.78 9.31 1.85
N GLY A 65 -16.94 9.84 2.23
CA GLY A 65 -18.15 9.06 2.48
C GLY A 65 -18.70 8.37 1.23
N LEU A 66 -18.56 9.01 0.07
CA LEU A 66 -19.05 8.49 -1.22
C LEU A 66 -18.21 7.36 -1.81
N ILE A 67 -17.04 7.05 -1.24
CA ILE A 67 -16.21 5.95 -1.75
C ILE A 67 -16.97 4.63 -1.49
N PRO A 68 -17.31 3.85 -2.54
CA PRO A 68 -18.02 2.60 -2.37
C PRO A 68 -17.23 1.59 -1.54
N ASP A 69 -17.92 0.83 -0.68
CA ASP A 69 -17.26 -0.17 0.17
C ASP A 69 -16.61 -1.29 -0.63
N LEU A 70 -17.08 -1.55 -1.84
CA LEU A 70 -16.43 -2.48 -2.78
C LEU A 70 -14.99 -2.06 -3.09
N VAL A 71 -14.77 -0.78 -3.38
CA VAL A 71 -13.44 -0.22 -3.68
C VAL A 71 -12.54 -0.31 -2.44
N LYS A 72 -13.09 0.01 -1.25
CA LYS A 72 -12.35 -0.11 0.02
C LYS A 72 -11.92 -1.56 0.27
N LYS A 73 -12.82 -2.52 0.06
CA LYS A 73 -12.55 -3.96 0.23
C LYS A 73 -11.47 -4.45 -0.72
N GLU A 74 -11.57 -4.13 -2.01
CA GLU A 74 -10.57 -4.51 -3.03
C GLU A 74 -9.17 -3.99 -2.67
N LEU A 75 -9.06 -2.72 -2.26
CA LEU A 75 -7.80 -2.14 -1.82
C LEU A 75 -7.24 -2.79 -0.57
N LEU A 76 -8.08 -3.05 0.44
CA LEU A 76 -7.66 -3.72 1.67
C LEU A 76 -7.17 -5.14 1.38
N GLU A 77 -7.86 -5.88 0.53
CA GLU A 77 -7.45 -7.22 0.11
C GLU A 77 -6.11 -7.18 -0.62
N LYS A 78 -5.91 -6.23 -1.54
CA LYS A 78 -4.64 -6.08 -2.22
C LYS A 78 -3.47 -5.75 -1.28
N ILE A 79 -3.71 -4.90 -0.27
CA ILE A 79 -2.72 -4.60 0.76
C ILE A 79 -2.38 -5.86 1.57
N ARG A 80 -3.38 -6.66 1.97
CA ARG A 80 -3.16 -7.92 2.69
C ARG A 80 -2.29 -8.88 1.90
N LEU A 81 -2.57 -9.06 0.61
CA LEU A 81 -1.76 -9.91 -0.28
C LEU A 81 -0.31 -9.43 -0.39
N ILE A 82 -0.09 -8.12 -0.52
CA ILE A 82 1.26 -7.55 -0.57
C ILE A 82 2.04 -7.85 0.71
N LEU A 83 1.41 -7.68 1.87
CA LEU A 83 2.04 -7.95 3.17
C LEU A 83 2.33 -9.44 3.37
N GLN A 84 1.44 -10.33 2.94
CA GLN A 84 1.66 -11.78 2.98
C GLN A 84 2.81 -12.20 2.07
N GLU A 85 2.86 -11.71 0.84
CA GLU A 85 3.99 -11.99 -0.07
C GLU A 85 5.30 -11.45 0.48
N GLN A 86 5.29 -10.29 1.14
CA GLN A 86 6.48 -9.77 1.80
C GLN A 86 6.96 -10.71 2.92
N GLN A 87 6.06 -11.14 3.80
CA GLN A 87 6.39 -12.09 4.86
C GLN A 87 6.96 -13.40 4.29
N ARG A 88 6.39 -13.91 3.19
CA ARG A 88 6.87 -15.11 2.51
C ARG A 88 8.29 -14.94 1.98
N ARG A 89 8.57 -13.78 1.35
CA ARG A 89 9.93 -13.44 0.86
C ARG A 89 10.94 -13.40 2.00
N ASP A 90 10.58 -12.82 3.14
CA ASP A 90 11.48 -12.71 4.29
C ASP A 90 11.79 -14.08 4.91
N ILE A 91 10.80 -14.97 4.98
CA ILE A 91 11.01 -16.36 5.42
C ILE A 91 11.95 -17.10 4.47
N LEU A 92 11.77 -16.94 3.16
CA LEU A 92 12.60 -17.62 2.16
C LEU A 92 14.06 -17.16 2.25
N LYS A 93 14.31 -15.84 2.34
CA LYS A 93 15.66 -15.29 2.51
C LYS A 93 16.38 -15.89 3.73
N ARG A 94 15.69 -15.95 4.88
CA ARG A 94 16.26 -16.58 6.09
C ARG A 94 16.61 -18.04 5.88
N LYS A 95 15.72 -18.82 5.23
CA LYS A 95 16.01 -20.23 4.91
C LYS A 95 17.24 -20.39 4.03
N ASP A 96 17.42 -19.51 3.04
CA ASP A 96 18.58 -19.55 2.14
C ASP A 96 19.88 -19.17 2.88
N GLU A 97 19.83 -18.19 3.80
CA GLU A 97 20.96 -17.83 4.66
C GLU A 97 21.38 -18.97 5.59
N LEU A 98 20.40 -19.64 6.22
CA LEU A 98 20.64 -20.82 7.07
C LEU A 98 21.29 -21.95 6.28
N LYS A 99 20.79 -22.26 5.07
CA LYS A 99 21.39 -23.28 4.19
C LYS A 99 22.85 -22.96 3.84
N LYS A 100 23.14 -21.72 3.46
CA LYS A 100 24.51 -21.28 3.16
C LYS A 100 25.43 -21.44 4.38
N LYS A 101 24.94 -21.15 5.58
CA LYS A 101 25.70 -21.32 6.83
C LYS A 101 25.96 -22.79 7.15
N ASP A 102 24.99 -23.67 6.90
CA ASP A 102 25.15 -25.12 7.07
C ASP A 102 26.16 -25.70 6.08
N GLU A 103 26.11 -25.28 4.81
CA GLU A 103 27.09 -25.67 3.79
C GLU A 103 28.50 -25.18 4.12
N HIS A 104 28.63 -23.95 4.63
CA HIS A 104 29.93 -23.41 5.06
C HIS A 104 30.51 -24.22 6.22
N ARG A 105 29.73 -24.50 7.27
CA ARG A 105 30.16 -25.33 8.39
C ARG A 105 30.60 -26.74 7.96
N LYS A 106 29.84 -27.39 7.07
CA LYS A 106 30.21 -28.71 6.53
C LYS A 106 31.54 -28.69 5.80
N LYS A 107 31.81 -27.62 5.04
CA LYS A 107 33.10 -27.44 4.35
C LYS A 107 34.25 -27.23 5.34
N GLU A 108 34.03 -26.43 6.39
CA GLU A 108 35.03 -26.23 7.44
C GLU A 108 35.35 -27.52 8.21
N ASP A 109 34.32 -28.31 8.55
CA ASP A 109 34.49 -29.60 9.25
C ASP A 109 35.23 -30.63 8.39
N PHE A 110 34.98 -30.64 7.08
CA PHE A 110 35.69 -31.49 6.12
C PHE A 110 37.17 -31.10 6.04
N MET A 111 37.47 -29.82 5.88
CA MET A 111 38.84 -29.30 5.76
C MET A 111 39.71 -29.59 7.00
N LYS A 112 39.10 -29.53 8.20
CA LYS A 112 39.77 -29.86 9.47
C LYS A 112 40.04 -31.36 9.66
N LYS A 113 39.26 -32.24 9.00
CA LYS A 113 39.49 -33.68 9.01
C LYS A 113 40.68 -34.09 8.17
N ASP A 114 40.96 -33.36 7.10
CA ASP A 114 42.10 -33.64 6.21
C ASP A 114 43.44 -33.10 6.76
N THR A 115 43.42 -32.28 7.81
CA THR A 115 44.62 -31.68 8.42
C THR A 115 45.15 -32.42 9.66
N LYS A 116 44.57 -33.58 10.01
CA LYS A 116 44.96 -34.40 11.16
C LYS A 116 45.20 -35.84 10.74
#